data_AF-A0A6P4JEU6-F1
#
_entry.id   AF-A0A6P4JEU6-F1
#
_cell.length_a   1.000
_cell.length_b   1.000
_cell.length_c   1.000
_cell.angle_alpha   90.00
_cell.angle_beta   90.00
_cell.angle_gamma   90.00
#
_symmetry.space_group_name_H-M   'P 1'
#
loop_
_entity.id
_entity.type
_entity.pdbx_description
1 polymer ?
#
loop_
_entity_poly.entity_id
_entity_poly.type
_entity_poly.pdbx_seq_one_letter_code
_entity_poly.pdbx_strand_id
1 'polypeptide(L)'
;MKFASLIISFVLIVVLTSQLEARLLLSNGNGFFCLWNSKRSCSKSTPRCLRLQIDATPTYMCKYYWNDCQYLLDNCKGVTVFGQGEPVDVSTCVTNNIAIGSTGICT
;
A
#
# COMPACT_ATOMS: atom_id res chain seq x y z
N MET A 1 17.66 4.78 48.54
CA MET A 1 16.33 4.48 47.93
C MET A 1 15.93 5.41 46.77
N LYS A 2 16.59 6.56 46.56
CA LYS A 2 16.28 7.49 45.46
C LYS A 2 16.80 7.03 44.08
N PHE A 3 17.97 6.38 44.05
CA PHE A 3 18.60 5.91 42.80
C PHE A 3 17.82 4.77 42.12
N ALA A 4 17.27 3.83 42.90
CA ALA A 4 16.46 2.74 42.35
C ALA A 4 15.18 3.24 41.67
N SER A 5 14.56 4.29 42.22
CA SER A 5 13.38 4.93 41.63
C SER A 5 13.69 5.56 40.26
N LEU A 6 14.87 6.17 40.10
CA LEU A 6 15.30 6.74 38.82
C LEU A 6 15.51 5.67 37.75
N ILE A 7 16.12 4.54 38.11
CA ILE A 7 16.35 3.42 37.18
C ILE A 7 15.01 2.82 36.72
N ILE A 8 14.08 2.60 37.65
CA ILE A 8 12.75 2.06 37.32
C ILE A 8 11.98 3.05 36.42
N SER A 9 12.08 4.35 36.69
CA SER A 9 11.45 5.38 35.86
C SER A 9 12.05 5.39 34.45
N PHE A 10 13.37 5.26 34.31
CA PHE A 10 14.03 5.23 33.00
C PHE A 10 13.65 3.99 32.19
N VAL A 11 13.60 2.82 32.83
CA VAL A 11 13.17 1.57 32.19
C VAL A 11 11.70 1.66 31.78
N LEU A 12 10.83 2.22 32.62
CA LEU A 12 9.43 2.45 32.27
C LEU A 12 9.29 3.41 31.10
N ILE A 13 10.04 4.52 31.07
CA ILE A 13 10.03 5.45 29.95
C ILE A 13 10.49 4.75 28.68
N VAL A 14 11.57 3.95 28.69
CA VAL A 14 12.06 3.23 27.50
C VAL A 14 11.06 2.15 27.03
N VAL A 15 10.39 1.44 27.94
CA VAL A 15 9.35 0.46 27.59
C VAL A 15 8.10 1.16 27.05
N LEU A 16 7.71 2.28 27.65
CA LEU A 16 6.59 3.10 27.19
C LEU A 16 6.90 3.76 25.85
N THR A 17 8.12 4.27 25.63
CA THR A 17 8.55 4.90 24.37
C THR A 17 8.77 3.89 23.27
N SER A 18 9.25 2.67 23.55
CA SER A 18 9.34 1.61 22.53
C SER A 18 7.95 1.09 22.13
N GLN A 19 7.02 0.98 23.09
CA GLN A 19 5.62 0.71 22.77
C GLN A 19 4.92 1.88 22.12
N LEU A 20 5.35 3.13 22.39
CA LEU A 20 4.89 4.34 21.70
C LEU A 20 5.53 4.52 20.34
N GLU A 21 6.74 4.06 20.05
CA GLU A 21 7.28 4.07 18.68
C GLU A 21 6.61 2.99 17.85
N ALA A 22 6.43 1.79 18.41
CA ALA A 22 5.59 0.76 17.80
C ALA A 22 4.14 1.27 17.64
N ARG A 23 3.55 1.91 18.65
CA ARG A 23 2.21 2.52 18.57
C ARG A 23 2.16 3.82 17.81
N LEU A 24 3.21 4.59 17.60
CA LEU A 24 3.21 5.80 16.75
C LEU A 24 3.42 5.38 15.29
N LEU A 25 4.12 4.29 15.04
CA LEU A 25 4.10 3.56 13.77
C LEU A 25 2.74 2.90 13.49
N LEU A 26 2.04 2.41 14.52
CA LEU A 26 0.71 1.77 14.41
C LEU A 26 -0.49 2.75 14.52
N SER A 27 -0.36 3.90 15.17
CA SER A 27 -1.44 4.82 15.56
C SER A 27 -1.37 6.18 14.84
N ASN A 28 -0.32 6.46 14.05
CA ASN A 28 -0.45 7.39 12.92
C ASN A 28 -1.16 6.73 11.72
N GLY A 29 -2.20 5.94 12.00
CA GLY A 29 -3.35 5.71 11.14
C GLY A 29 -3.12 5.08 9.76
N ASN A 30 -1.97 4.44 9.46
CA ASN A 30 -1.78 3.73 8.20
C ASN A 30 -0.58 2.76 8.18
N GLY A 31 -0.33 2.04 9.28
CA GLY A 31 0.67 0.97 9.31
C GLY A 31 0.15 -0.30 8.62
N PHE A 32 0.25 -0.36 7.29
CA PHE A 32 -0.18 -1.49 6.47
C PHE A 32 0.59 -2.78 6.86
N PHE A 33 -0.16 -3.84 7.19
CA PHE A 33 0.32 -5.21 7.51
C PHE A 33 1.05 -5.94 6.35
N CYS A 34 1.50 -5.22 5.33
CA CYS A 34 2.23 -5.76 4.17
C CYS A 34 3.73 -5.93 4.44
N LEU A 35 4.21 -5.40 5.57
CA LEU A 35 5.62 -5.27 5.93
C LEU A 35 6.38 -6.60 6.10
N TRP A 36 5.70 -7.75 6.17
CA TRP A 36 6.38 -9.01 6.49
C TRP A 36 6.46 -10.04 5.36
N ASN A 37 5.66 -9.95 4.29
CA ASN A 37 5.75 -10.90 3.17
C ASN A 37 6.43 -10.32 1.92
N SER A 38 6.63 -9.00 1.86
CA SER A 38 7.49 -8.40 0.84
C SER A 38 8.20 -7.16 1.39
N LYS A 39 9.49 -7.30 1.71
CA LYS A 39 10.44 -6.17 1.67
C LYS A 39 10.62 -5.68 0.22
N ARG A 40 9.53 -5.41 -0.51
CA ARG A 40 9.59 -4.71 -1.80
C ARG A 40 9.68 -3.24 -1.47
N SER A 41 10.91 -2.70 -1.50
CA SER A 41 11.13 -1.27 -1.51
C SER A 41 10.40 -0.70 -2.74
N CYS A 42 9.23 -0.10 -2.53
CA CYS A 42 8.52 0.57 -3.60
C CYS A 42 9.20 1.93 -3.83
N SER A 43 10.35 1.90 -4.53
CA SER A 43 11.11 3.09 -4.92
C SER A 43 10.57 3.75 -6.19
N LYS A 44 9.65 3.06 -6.89
CA LYS A 44 9.10 3.50 -8.17
C LYS A 44 7.89 4.41 -7.98
N SER A 45 8.11 5.71 -8.21
CA SER A 45 7.06 6.73 -8.40
C SER A 45 6.39 6.66 -9.78
N THR A 46 6.74 5.67 -10.61
CA THR A 46 6.15 5.50 -11.94
C THR A 46 4.71 5.04 -11.83
N PRO A 47 3.78 5.65 -12.59
CA PRO A 47 2.39 5.23 -12.60
C PRO A 47 2.27 3.83 -13.24
N ARG A 48 1.22 3.09 -12.87
CA ARG A 48 0.96 1.73 -13.38
C ARG A 48 -0.46 1.58 -13.84
N CYS A 49 -0.66 0.89 -14.95
CA CYS A 49 -1.98 0.47 -15.42
C CYS A 49 -2.13 -1.03 -15.17
N LEU A 50 -3.20 -1.45 -14.51
CA LEU A 50 -3.53 -2.87 -14.31
C LEU A 50 -4.81 -3.21 -15.03
N ARG A 51 -4.80 -4.31 -15.77
CA ARG A 51 -5.93 -4.81 -16.54
C ARG A 51 -6.51 -6.05 -15.86
N LEU A 52 -7.81 -6.02 -15.61
CA LEU A 52 -8.57 -7.13 -15.06
C LEU A 52 -9.70 -7.50 -16.02
N GLN A 53 -9.84 -8.79 -16.33
CA GLN A 53 -10.98 -9.27 -17.09
C GLN A 53 -12.20 -9.39 -16.15
N ILE A 54 -13.33 -8.79 -16.53
CA ILE A 54 -14.52 -8.72 -15.69
C ILE A 54 -15.55 -9.79 -16.07
N ASP A 55 -15.57 -10.20 -17.34
CA ASP A 55 -16.60 -11.07 -17.91
C ASP A 55 -16.03 -12.21 -18.75
N ALA A 56 -16.89 -13.17 -19.11
CA ALA A 56 -16.57 -14.26 -20.04
C ALA A 56 -16.35 -13.77 -21.49
N THR A 57 -16.84 -12.58 -21.81
CA THR A 57 -16.48 -11.82 -23.03
C THR A 57 -15.17 -11.05 -22.78
N PRO A 58 -14.39 -10.68 -23.83
CA PRO A 58 -13.12 -9.98 -23.68
C PRO A 58 -13.30 -8.51 -23.28
N THR A 59 -14.07 -8.25 -22.23
CA THR A 59 -14.24 -6.93 -21.61
C THR A 59 -13.22 -6.79 -20.50
N TYR A 60 -12.31 -5.82 -20.67
CA TYR A 60 -11.25 -5.55 -19.71
C TYR A 60 -11.50 -4.24 -18.97
N MET A 61 -11.45 -4.27 -17.64
CA MET A 61 -11.32 -3.08 -16.81
C MET A 61 -9.86 -2.77 -16.59
N CYS A 62 -9.49 -1.50 -16.66
CA CYS A 62 -8.19 -1.02 -16.22
C CYS A 62 -8.31 -0.13 -15.01
N LYS A 63 -7.32 -0.21 -14.11
CA LYS A 63 -7.11 0.76 -13.03
C LYS A 63 -5.79 1.47 -13.23
N TYR A 64 -5.85 2.80 -13.26
CA TYR A 64 -4.66 3.63 -13.41
C TYR A 64 -4.16 4.05 -12.05
N TYR A 65 -3.11 3.42 -11.55
CA TYR A 65 -2.47 3.78 -10.29
C TYR A 65 -1.48 4.92 -10.44
N TRP A 66 -1.50 5.84 -9.49
CA TRP A 66 -0.56 6.95 -9.40
C TRP A 66 0.89 6.49 -9.29
N ASN A 67 1.13 5.43 -8.51
CA ASN A 67 2.44 4.84 -8.36
C ASN A 67 2.33 3.35 -8.02
N ASP A 68 3.45 2.65 -8.11
CA ASP A 68 3.54 1.23 -7.78
C ASP A 68 3.28 0.96 -6.30
N CYS A 69 3.66 1.89 -5.42
CA CYS A 69 3.38 1.78 -3.98
C CYS A 69 1.89 1.67 -3.70
N GLN A 70 1.07 2.52 -4.32
CA GLN A 70 -0.38 2.55 -4.12
C GLN A 70 -1.01 1.23 -4.57
N TYR A 71 -0.52 0.65 -5.67
CA TYR A 71 -0.96 -0.67 -6.08
C TYR A 71 -0.59 -1.74 -5.05
N LEU A 72 0.67 -1.82 -4.61
CA LEU A 72 1.12 -2.82 -3.65
C LEU A 72 0.36 -2.72 -2.32
N LEU A 73 0.07 -1.49 -1.88
CA LEU A 73 -0.73 -1.19 -0.71
C LEU A 73 -2.19 -1.65 -0.88
N ASP A 74 -2.85 -1.27 -1.97
CA ASP A 74 -4.23 -1.65 -2.26
C ASP A 74 -4.38 -3.18 -2.40
N ASN A 75 -3.42 -3.83 -3.08
CA ASN A 75 -3.39 -5.28 -3.28
C ASN A 75 -3.22 -6.01 -1.94
N CYS A 76 -2.27 -5.57 -1.13
CA CYS A 76 -2.03 -6.20 0.16
C CYS A 76 -3.17 -5.97 1.17
N LYS A 77 -3.88 -4.83 1.11
CA LYS A 77 -5.10 -4.65 1.90
C LYS A 77 -6.27 -5.52 1.42
N GLY A 78 -6.16 -6.19 0.27
CA GLY A 78 -7.28 -6.88 -0.37
C GLY A 78 -8.40 -5.91 -0.78
N VAL A 79 -8.10 -4.61 -0.88
CA VAL A 79 -9.08 -3.56 -1.19
C VAL A 79 -9.33 -3.45 -2.69
N THR A 80 -8.51 -4.12 -3.51
CA THR A 80 -8.61 -4.06 -4.96
C THR A 80 -8.64 -5.43 -5.61
N VAL A 81 -9.68 -5.69 -6.41
CA VAL A 81 -9.77 -6.87 -7.29
C VAL A 81 -8.68 -6.86 -8.37
N PHE A 82 -8.11 -5.69 -8.65
CA PHE A 82 -6.98 -5.52 -9.56
C PHE A 82 -5.67 -6.13 -9.04
N GLY A 83 -5.64 -6.64 -7.79
CA GLY A 83 -4.54 -7.45 -7.27
C GLY A 83 -4.32 -8.76 -8.03
N GLN A 84 -5.36 -9.24 -8.72
CA GLN A 84 -5.34 -10.39 -9.63
C GLN A 84 -5.21 -9.98 -11.11
N GLY A 85 -5.12 -8.68 -11.38
CA GLY A 85 -5.00 -8.15 -12.73
C GLY A 85 -3.56 -8.20 -13.25
N GLU A 86 -3.43 -8.19 -14.57
CA GLU A 86 -2.15 -8.18 -15.25
C GLU A 86 -1.66 -6.74 -15.47
N PRO A 87 -0.37 -6.43 -15.23
CA PRO A 87 0.18 -5.14 -15.58
C PRO A 87 0.24 -4.96 -17.09
N VAL A 88 -0.27 -3.82 -17.55
CA VAL A 88 -0.23 -3.40 -18.96
C VAL A 88 0.51 -2.09 -19.08
N ASP A 89 0.88 -1.72 -20.30
CA ASP A 89 1.49 -0.42 -20.56
C ASP A 89 0.56 0.71 -20.08
N VAL A 90 1.19 1.75 -19.51
CA VAL A 90 0.48 2.95 -19.07
C VAL A 90 -0.25 3.63 -20.24
N SER A 91 0.28 3.51 -21.46
CA SER A 91 -0.36 3.99 -22.68
C SER A 91 -1.78 3.42 -22.84
N THR A 92 -2.05 2.19 -22.40
CA THR A 92 -3.38 1.59 -22.48
C THR A 92 -4.41 2.35 -21.63
N CYS A 93 -4.04 2.79 -20.43
CA CYS A 93 -4.91 3.63 -19.59
C CYS A 93 -5.07 5.04 -20.20
N VAL A 94 -3.98 5.61 -20.74
CA VAL A 94 -3.99 6.96 -21.33
C VAL A 94 -4.83 7.02 -22.61
N THR A 95 -4.67 6.08 -23.53
CA THR A 95 -5.42 5.99 -24.80
C THR A 95 -6.92 5.84 -24.55
N ASN A 96 -7.31 5.16 -23.47
CA ASN A 96 -8.70 4.99 -23.08
C ASN A 96 -9.24 6.13 -22.19
N ASN A 97 -8.52 7.26 -22.09
CA ASN A 97 -8.89 8.43 -21.27
C ASN A 97 -9.20 8.10 -19.80
N ILE A 98 -8.53 7.08 -19.23
CA ILE A 98 -8.67 6.74 -17.82
C ILE A 98 -7.80 7.70 -17.01
N ALA A 99 -8.40 8.43 -16.07
CA ALA A 99 -7.67 9.35 -15.20
C ALA A 99 -6.83 8.60 -14.15
N ILE A 100 -5.72 9.20 -13.70
CA ILE A 100 -4.89 8.63 -12.63
C ILE A 100 -5.73 8.53 -11.34
N GLY A 101 -5.70 7.35 -10.71
CA GLY A 101 -6.50 7.00 -9.54
C GLY A 101 -7.87 6.41 -9.88
N SER A 102 -8.27 6.41 -11.16
CA SER A 102 -9.58 5.94 -11.60
C SER A 102 -9.53 4.58 -12.27
N THR A 103 -10.72 4.01 -12.44
CA THR A 103 -10.96 2.77 -13.19
C THR A 103 -11.77 3.07 -14.45
N GLY A 104 -11.53 2.35 -15.53
CA GLY A 104 -12.29 2.49 -16.77
C GLY A 104 -12.18 1.23 -17.64
N ILE A 105 -12.92 1.20 -18.74
CA ILE A 105 -12.86 0.11 -19.72
C ILE A 105 -11.63 0.32 -20.61
N CYS A 106 -10.88 -0.74 -20.90
CA CYS A 106 -9.64 -0.68 -21.70
C CYS A 106 -9.52 -1.84 -22.70
N THR A 107 -10.66 -2.30 -23.19
CA THR A 107 -10.81 -3.34 -24.23
C THR A 107 -9.85 -3.16 -25.39
#